data_AF-A0A7H4ME89-F1
#
_entry.id   AF-A0A7H4ME89-F1
#
_cell.length_a   1.000
_cell.length_b   1.000
_cell.length_c   1.000
_cell.angle_alpha   90.00
_cell.angle_beta   90.00
_cell.angle_gamma   90.00
#
_symmetry.space_group_name_H-M   'P 1'
#
loop_
_entity.id
_entity.type
_entity.pdbx_description
1 polymer ?
#
loop_
_entity_poly.entity_id
_entity_poly.type
_entity_poly.pdbx_seq_one_letter_code
_entity_poly.pdbx_strand_id
1 'polypeptide(L)'
;MRIPEKYLAREIERIANAGIRSVMTFGISHHTDATGSDTWNENGLVARMSRICKSTVPEMIVMSDTCFCEYTSHGHCGVLCDHGVDNDATLENLGKQAVVAAAAGADFIAPSAAMDGQVQAIRRSLGCRRFH
;
A
#
# COMPACT_ATOMS: atom_id res chain seq x y z
N MET A 1 7.86 11.64 -12.79
CA MET A 1 7.35 12.86 -12.13
C MET A 1 6.63 12.45 -10.85
N ARG A 2 6.82 13.16 -9.73
CA ARG A 2 6.17 12.87 -8.44
C ARG A 2 4.96 13.77 -8.27
N ILE A 3 3.82 13.24 -7.81
CA ILE A 3 2.60 14.04 -7.55
C ILE A 3 2.62 14.44 -6.07
N PRO A 4 2.67 15.73 -5.72
CA PRO A 4 2.48 16.15 -4.34
C PRO A 4 1.10 15.71 -3.84
N GLU A 5 1.02 15.15 -2.63
CA GLU A 5 -0.22 14.58 -2.08
C GLU A 5 -1.40 15.55 -2.16
N LYS A 6 -1.18 16.84 -1.88
CA LYS A 6 -2.19 17.90 -1.98
C LYS A 6 -2.82 18.09 -3.38
N TYR A 7 -2.19 17.58 -4.43
CA TYR A 7 -2.69 17.64 -5.81
C TYR A 7 -3.19 16.28 -6.32
N LEU A 8 -3.17 15.23 -5.51
CA LEU A 8 -3.54 13.88 -5.94
C LEU A 8 -4.99 13.79 -6.42
N ALA A 9 -5.93 14.47 -5.74
CA ALA A 9 -7.34 14.53 -6.17
C ALA A 9 -7.48 15.09 -7.60
N ARG A 10 -6.79 16.21 -7.89
CA ARG A 10 -6.81 16.81 -9.24
C ARG A 10 -6.21 15.88 -10.29
N GLU A 11 -5.11 15.19 -9.96
CA GLU A 11 -4.48 14.28 -10.90
C GLU A 11 -5.33 13.02 -11.15
N ILE A 12 -5.98 12.47 -10.14
CA ILE A 12 -6.83 11.28 -10.34
C ILE A 12 -8.07 11.59 -11.17
N GLU A 13 -8.66 12.79 -11.02
CA GLU A 13 -9.72 13.27 -11.93
C GLU A 13 -9.21 13.40 -13.36
N ARG A 14 -8.02 14.01 -13.55
CA ARG A 14 -7.41 14.14 -14.87
C ARG A 14 -7.16 12.78 -15.52
N ILE A 15 -6.66 11.81 -14.75
CA ILE A 15 -6.41 10.44 -15.18
C ILE A 15 -7.73 9.76 -15.58
N ALA A 16 -8.78 9.88 -14.76
CA ALA A 16 -10.09 9.30 -15.04
C ALA A 16 -10.72 9.92 -16.30
N ASN A 17 -10.66 11.25 -16.46
CA ASN A 17 -11.18 11.95 -17.64
C ASN A 17 -10.46 11.59 -18.93
N ALA A 18 -9.21 11.13 -18.84
CA ALA A 18 -8.46 10.59 -19.99
C ALA A 18 -8.89 9.16 -20.37
N GLY A 19 -9.86 8.56 -19.65
CA GLY A 19 -10.35 7.21 -19.90
C GLY A 19 -9.53 6.09 -19.25
N ILE A 20 -8.57 6.42 -18.38
CA ILE A 20 -7.80 5.43 -17.62
C ILE A 20 -8.69 4.84 -16.54
N ARG A 21 -8.76 3.50 -16.50
CA ARG A 21 -9.67 2.76 -15.62
C ARG A 21 -9.06 2.38 -14.27
N SER A 22 -7.73 2.33 -14.20
CA SER A 22 -7.03 1.85 -13.02
C SER A 22 -5.70 2.55 -12.82
N VAL A 23 -5.30 2.67 -11.56
CA VAL A 23 -4.00 3.17 -11.13
C VAL A 23 -3.36 2.23 -10.12
N MET A 24 -2.03 2.17 -10.15
CA MET A 24 -1.21 1.61 -9.08
C MET A 24 -0.62 2.77 -8.26
N THR A 25 -0.86 2.80 -6.96
CA THR A 25 -0.33 3.87 -6.09
C THR A 25 1.04 3.48 -5.55
N PHE A 26 2.01 4.39 -5.71
CA PHE A 26 3.35 4.29 -5.12
C PHE A 26 3.60 5.55 -4.29
N GLY A 27 3.85 5.37 -3.00
CA GLY A 27 4.12 6.46 -2.08
C GLY A 27 5.60 6.79 -2.00
N ILE A 28 5.93 8.03 -1.65
CA ILE A 28 7.29 8.43 -1.31
C ILE A 28 7.24 8.97 0.11
N SER A 29 7.71 8.16 1.06
CA SER A 29 7.55 8.47 2.47
C SER A 29 8.47 9.59 2.92
N HIS A 30 7.95 10.44 3.81
CA HIS A 30 8.74 11.35 4.66
C HIS A 30 8.79 10.84 6.12
N HIS A 31 8.20 9.66 6.38
CA HIS A 31 8.11 9.00 7.68
C HIS A 31 8.59 7.57 7.52
N THR A 32 9.91 7.40 7.37
CA THR A 32 10.54 6.08 7.27
C THR A 32 11.04 5.62 8.63
N ASP A 33 10.92 4.34 8.93
CA ASP A 33 11.51 3.71 10.12
C ASP A 33 12.11 2.33 9.79
N ALA A 34 12.59 1.58 10.79
CA ALA A 34 13.24 0.29 10.55
C ALA A 34 12.31 -0.81 9.99
N THR A 35 10.99 -0.62 10.01
CA THR A 35 10.00 -1.65 9.64
C THR A 35 8.97 -1.18 8.62
N GLY A 36 8.98 0.10 8.27
CA GLY A 36 7.99 0.72 7.38
C GLY A 36 6.63 0.93 8.04
N SER A 37 6.58 1.26 9.34
CA SER A 37 5.33 1.19 10.10
C SER A 37 4.22 2.16 9.68
N ASP A 38 4.55 3.23 8.93
CA ASP A 38 3.54 4.13 8.33
C ASP A 38 2.62 3.40 7.35
N THR A 39 3.08 2.31 6.73
CA THR A 39 2.30 1.55 5.74
C THR A 39 1.04 0.90 6.32
N TRP A 40 1.04 0.53 7.61
CA TRP A 40 -0.11 -0.01 8.32
C TRP A 40 -0.70 0.96 9.34
N ASN A 41 -0.39 2.24 9.24
CA ASN A 41 -1.10 3.29 9.96
C ASN A 41 -2.38 3.64 9.19
N GLU A 42 -3.53 3.66 9.87
CA GLU A 42 -4.82 4.03 9.25
C GLU A 42 -4.83 5.43 8.63
N ASN A 43 -3.95 6.31 9.11
CA ASN A 43 -3.72 7.65 8.57
C ASN A 43 -2.39 7.78 7.81
N GLY A 44 -1.68 6.68 7.57
CA GLY A 44 -0.42 6.64 6.84
C GLY A 44 -0.58 6.82 5.34
N LEU A 45 0.53 7.03 4.62
CA LEU A 45 0.48 7.46 3.22
C LEU A 45 -0.23 6.44 2.31
N VAL A 46 -0.03 5.13 2.54
CA VAL A 46 -0.72 4.05 1.81
C VAL A 46 -2.24 4.19 1.88
N ALA A 47 -2.77 4.39 3.09
CA ALA A 47 -4.20 4.59 3.33
C ALA A 47 -4.69 5.91 2.71
N ARG A 48 -3.95 7.00 2.87
CA ARG A 48 -4.35 8.32 2.36
C ARG A 48 -4.41 8.34 0.83
N MET A 49 -3.45 7.74 0.12
CA MET A 49 -3.48 7.66 -1.33
C MET A 49 -4.74 6.94 -1.83
N SER A 50 -5.03 5.75 -1.27
CA SER A 50 -6.21 4.96 -1.67
C SER A 50 -7.51 5.72 -1.38
N ARG A 51 -7.61 6.33 -0.19
CA ARG A 51 -8.77 7.11 0.23
C ARG A 51 -8.99 8.33 -0.65
N ILE A 52 -7.94 9.06 -1.00
CA ILE A 52 -8.04 10.23 -1.90
C ILE A 52 -8.52 9.78 -3.27
N CYS A 53 -7.92 8.73 -3.86
CA CYS A 53 -8.32 8.23 -5.16
C CYS A 53 -9.79 7.81 -5.19
N LYS A 54 -10.24 7.00 -4.23
CA LYS A 54 -11.63 6.50 -4.19
C LYS A 54 -12.66 7.55 -3.81
N SER A 55 -12.32 8.49 -2.92
CA SER A 55 -13.24 9.59 -2.58
C SER A 55 -13.39 10.60 -3.70
N THR A 56 -12.36 10.77 -4.54
CA THR A 56 -12.41 11.68 -5.69
C THR A 56 -13.09 11.03 -6.90
N VAL A 57 -12.73 9.78 -7.23
CA VAL A 57 -13.29 9.03 -8.35
C VAL A 57 -13.69 7.63 -7.86
N PRO A 58 -14.93 7.44 -7.37
CA PRO A 58 -15.37 6.16 -6.81
C PRO A 58 -15.24 4.95 -7.74
N GLU A 59 -15.40 5.19 -9.05
CA GLU A 59 -15.30 4.17 -10.10
C GLU A 59 -13.86 3.83 -10.52
N MET A 60 -12.86 4.58 -10.03
CA MET A 60 -11.46 4.28 -10.30
C MET A 60 -11.09 2.96 -9.62
N ILE A 61 -10.49 2.04 -10.38
CA ILE A 61 -9.90 0.82 -9.81
C ILE A 61 -8.52 1.15 -9.24
N VAL A 62 -8.44 1.22 -7.92
CA VAL A 62 -7.23 1.55 -7.17
C VAL A 62 -6.52 0.28 -6.74
N MET A 63 -5.34 0.06 -7.31
CA MET A 63 -4.42 -0.96 -6.85
C MET A 63 -3.39 -0.32 -5.91
N SER A 64 -3.29 -0.82 -4.68
CA SER A 64 -2.28 -0.35 -3.74
C SER A 64 -1.06 -1.24 -3.83
N ASP A 65 0.09 -0.65 -4.21
CA ASP A 65 1.36 -1.34 -4.00
C ASP A 65 1.52 -1.66 -2.50
N THR A 66 1.95 -2.88 -2.22
CA THR A 66 2.01 -3.44 -0.87
C THR A 66 3.41 -3.98 -0.61
N CYS A 67 4.29 -3.07 -0.20
CA CYS A 67 5.68 -3.30 0.13
C CYS A 67 6.15 -2.27 1.18
N PHE A 68 7.42 -2.38 1.59
CA PHE A 68 8.05 -1.53 2.60
C PHE A 68 9.27 -0.74 2.10
N CYS A 69 9.75 -0.96 0.86
CA CYS A 69 11.01 -0.36 0.41
C CYS A 69 10.97 1.19 0.37
N GLU A 70 9.82 1.80 0.10
CA GLU A 70 9.63 3.26 0.16
C GLU A 70 9.42 3.80 1.58
N TYR A 71 9.35 2.91 2.57
CA TYR A 71 8.95 3.21 3.94
C TYR A 71 9.98 2.76 4.99
N THR A 72 10.94 1.91 4.62
CA THR A 72 12.02 1.49 5.51
C THR A 72 13.23 2.42 5.43
N SER A 73 13.90 2.64 6.55
CA SER A 73 15.13 3.45 6.60
C SER A 73 16.31 2.83 5.85
N HIS A 74 16.31 1.51 5.68
CA HIS A 74 17.32 0.76 4.94
C HIS A 74 16.91 0.44 3.49
N GLY A 75 15.68 0.76 3.08
CA GLY A 75 15.21 0.59 1.70
C GLY A 75 14.96 -0.85 1.25
N HIS A 76 14.89 -1.81 2.18
CA HIS A 76 14.55 -3.20 1.84
C HIS A 76 13.03 -3.41 1.89
N CYS A 77 12.56 -4.43 1.16
CA CYS A 77 11.15 -4.77 1.01
C CYS A 77 10.52 -5.44 2.25
N GLY A 78 11.07 -5.26 3.45
CA GLY A 78 10.61 -5.97 4.65
C GLY A 78 11.41 -5.68 5.90
N VAL A 79 11.18 -6.48 6.94
CA VAL A 79 11.85 -6.39 8.23
C VAL A 79 13.29 -6.89 8.08
N LEU A 80 14.27 -6.08 8.49
CA LEU A 80 15.68 -6.44 8.42
C LEU A 80 16.15 -7.11 9.72
N CYS A 81 16.93 -8.17 9.60
CA CYS A 81 17.57 -8.89 10.69
C CYS A 81 19.03 -9.27 10.32
N ASP A 82 19.75 -9.94 11.23
CA ASP A 82 21.18 -10.24 11.06
C ASP A 82 21.53 -11.07 9.80
N HIS A 83 20.57 -11.82 9.26
CA HIS A 83 20.77 -12.70 8.10
C HIS A 83 20.09 -12.18 6.82
N GLY A 84 19.55 -10.96 6.83
CA GLY A 84 18.89 -10.34 5.67
C GLY A 84 17.45 -9.91 5.98
N VAL A 85 16.59 -9.95 4.96
CA VAL A 85 15.16 -9.64 5.13
C VAL A 85 14.45 -10.86 5.71
N ASP A 86 13.87 -10.70 6.89
CA ASP A 86 13.09 -11.74 7.56
C ASP A 86 11.76 -11.93 6.81
N ASN A 87 11.57 -13.12 6.23
CA ASN A 87 10.38 -13.43 5.45
C ASN A 87 9.10 -13.34 6.30
N ASP A 88 9.06 -14.02 7.44
CA ASP A 88 7.84 -14.25 8.19
C ASP A 88 7.40 -13.00 8.97
N ALA A 89 8.36 -12.25 9.52
CA ALA A 89 8.09 -10.94 10.11
C ALA A 89 7.55 -9.96 9.05
N THR A 90 8.04 -10.05 7.81
CA THR A 90 7.53 -9.25 6.69
C THR A 90 6.13 -9.66 6.29
N LEU A 91 5.82 -10.97 6.26
CA LEU A 91 4.46 -11.47 5.98
C LEU A 91 3.41 -10.93 6.96
N GLU A 92 3.74 -10.87 8.26
CA GLU A 92 2.85 -10.32 9.27
C GLU A 92 2.52 -8.85 8.97
N ASN A 93 3.54 -8.06 8.62
CA ASN A 93 3.37 -6.65 8.31
C ASN A 93 2.62 -6.42 6.99
N LEU A 94 2.85 -7.26 5.96
CA LEU A 94 2.09 -7.19 4.70
C LEU A 94 0.60 -7.39 4.96
N GLY A 95 0.25 -8.30 5.87
CA GLY A 95 -1.13 -8.50 6.32
C GLY A 95 -1.75 -7.24 6.96
N LYS A 96 -1.00 -6.55 7.82
CA LYS A 96 -1.44 -5.30 8.48
C LYS A 96 -1.65 -4.18 7.45
N GLN A 97 -0.69 -3.99 6.54
CA GLN A 97 -0.76 -2.99 5.48
C GLN A 97 -1.95 -3.26 4.53
N ALA A 98 -2.12 -4.51 4.11
CA ALA A 98 -3.22 -4.91 3.23
C ALA A 98 -4.60 -4.56 3.80
N VAL A 99 -4.80 -4.83 5.09
CA VAL A 99 -6.04 -4.50 5.78
C VAL A 99 -6.31 -3.00 5.78
N VAL A 100 -5.29 -2.19 6.06
CA VAL A 100 -5.42 -0.74 6.13
C VAL A 100 -5.67 -0.13 4.74
N ALA A 101 -4.99 -0.63 3.71
CA ALA A 101 -5.23 -0.22 2.33
C ALA A 101 -6.65 -0.59 1.86
N ALA A 102 -7.12 -1.80 2.15
CA ALA A 102 -8.48 -2.24 1.84
C ALA A 102 -9.53 -1.42 2.60
N ALA A 103 -9.31 -1.14 3.89
CA ALA A 103 -10.20 -0.28 4.68
C ALA A 103 -10.26 1.16 4.16
N ALA A 104 -9.19 1.63 3.51
CA ALA A 104 -9.14 2.93 2.84
C ALA A 104 -9.78 2.93 1.43
N GLY A 105 -10.23 1.77 0.93
CA GLY A 105 -10.95 1.62 -0.33
C GLY A 105 -10.14 1.06 -1.50
N ALA A 106 -8.91 0.59 -1.28
CA ALA A 106 -8.17 -0.07 -2.35
C ALA A 106 -8.94 -1.30 -2.89
N ASP A 107 -9.12 -1.37 -4.20
CA ASP A 107 -9.80 -2.48 -4.86
C ASP A 107 -8.88 -3.71 -4.99
N PHE A 108 -7.57 -3.47 -5.11
CA PHE A 108 -6.56 -4.54 -5.16
C PHE A 108 -5.42 -4.26 -4.17
N ILE A 109 -4.98 -5.32 -3.51
CA ILE A 109 -3.72 -5.37 -2.77
C ILE A 109 -2.69 -6.03 -3.68
N ALA A 110 -1.63 -5.30 -4.04
CA ALA A 110 -0.59 -5.74 -4.97
C ALA A 110 0.74 -5.96 -4.24
N PRO A 111 1.00 -7.17 -3.70
CA PRO A 111 2.23 -7.43 -2.97
C PRO A 111 3.44 -7.52 -3.90
N SER A 112 4.38 -6.58 -3.74
CA SER A 112 5.61 -6.48 -4.53
C SER A 112 6.88 -6.76 -3.71
N ALA A 113 6.72 -7.16 -2.44
CA ALA A 113 7.83 -7.45 -1.53
C ALA A 113 8.64 -8.71 -1.88
N ALA A 114 8.09 -9.59 -2.73
CA ALA A 114 8.68 -10.86 -3.14
C ALA A 114 8.97 -11.81 -1.96
N MET A 115 8.10 -11.80 -0.94
CA MET A 115 8.17 -12.72 0.20
C MET A 115 7.46 -14.04 -0.12
N ASP A 116 8.03 -15.16 0.32
CA ASP A 116 7.45 -16.48 0.18
C ASP A 116 6.14 -16.56 0.99
N GLY A 117 5.05 -16.94 0.34
CA GLY A 117 3.74 -17.03 0.99
C GLY A 117 2.98 -15.71 1.14
N GLN A 118 3.47 -14.59 0.60
CA GLN A 118 2.84 -13.26 0.73
C GLN A 118 1.36 -13.22 0.36
N VAL A 119 0.96 -13.91 -0.72
CA VAL A 119 -0.44 -13.99 -1.15
C VAL A 119 -1.30 -14.70 -0.09
N GLN A 120 -0.81 -15.80 0.47
CA GLN A 120 -1.52 -16.54 1.50
C GLN A 120 -1.69 -15.71 2.78
N ALA A 121 -0.62 -15.05 3.24
CA ALA A 121 -0.64 -14.21 4.43
C ALA A 121 -1.63 -13.04 4.28
N ILE A 122 -1.57 -12.32 3.16
CA ILE A 122 -2.48 -11.23 2.85
C ILE A 122 -3.93 -11.72 2.77
N ARG A 123 -4.19 -12.83 2.06
CA ARG A 123 -5.56 -13.34 1.90
C ARG A 123 -6.18 -13.74 3.24
N ARG A 124 -5.40 -14.36 4.14
CA ARG A 124 -5.85 -14.69 5.50
C ARG A 124 -6.21 -13.43 6.28
N SER A 125 -5.34 -12.42 6.26
CA SER A 125 -5.55 -11.16 6.98
C SER A 125 -6.80 -10.40 6.50
N LEU A 126 -7.02 -10.32 5.19
CA LEU A 126 -8.21 -9.70 4.60
C LEU A 126 -9.50 -10.48 4.94
N GLY A 127 -9.47 -11.81 4.82
CA GLY A 127 -10.60 -12.67 5.15
C GLY A 127 -11.05 -12.55 6.62
N CYS A 128 -10.10 -12.51 7.56
CA CYS A 128 -10.39 -12.30 8.98
C CYS A 128 -11.08 -10.95 9.27
N ARG A 129 -10.82 -9.93 8.44
CA ARG A 129 -11.42 -8.58 8.55
C ARG A 129 -12.67 -8.40 7.68
N ARG A 130 -13.18 -9.47 7.08
CA ARG A 130 -14.35 -9.51 6.19
C ARG A 130 -14.19 -8.75 4.86
N PHE A 131 -12.96 -8.46 4.45
CA PHE A 131 -12.63 -8.04 3.09
C PHE A 131 -12.49 -9.29 2.21
N HIS A 132 -13.62 -9.84 1.76
CA HIS A 132 -13.67 -11.08 0.96
C HIS A 132 -13.41 -10.82 -0.52
#